data_AF-A0AAV3Q767-F1
#
_entry.id   AF-A0AAV3Q767-F1
#
_cell.length_a   1.000
_cell.length_b   1.000
_cell.length_c   1.000
_cell.angle_alpha   90.00
_cell.angle_beta   90.00
_cell.angle_gamma   90.00
#
_symmetry.space_group_name_H-M   'P 1'
#
loop_
_entity.id
_entity.type
_entity.pdbx_description
1 polymer ?
#
loop_
_entity_poly.entity_id
_entity_poly.type
_entity_poly.pdbx_seq_one_letter_code
_entity_poly.pdbx_strand_id
1 'polypeptide(L)'
;MKETISEKVGDVWESYMNRFGQGMHLQLISEEIDPVTGSGKMFETSVHSWSEPSEHPYAVEHELHLVDIVFHGFKDDLIRFPANTWIHSQKDNPESRIIFKNQAYLPSETPLGIKDLRCEDLLSFRGSGKHERIYDYDVYNDLGNPDKGEDFVRKLLGGEKRPYPRRCRTGRPPTRKDPFFETRIEPPNQFYVPRDENFEEVKQKSFSSSRLKGLLHS
;
A
#
# COMPACT_ATOMS: atom_id res chain seq x y z
N MET A 1 -14.66 -46.35 -22.95
CA MET A 1 -15.03 -44.92 -22.87
C MET A 1 -13.83 -44.22 -22.23
N LYS A 2 -12.91 -43.72 -23.07
CA LYS A 2 -11.65 -43.12 -22.61
C LYS A 2 -11.90 -41.62 -22.57
N GLU A 3 -12.29 -41.10 -21.40
CA GLU A 3 -12.16 -39.66 -21.14
C GLU A 3 -10.71 -39.28 -21.39
N THR A 4 -10.49 -38.36 -22.31
CA THR A 4 -9.15 -38.05 -22.79
C THR A 4 -8.44 -37.31 -21.67
N ILE A 5 -7.18 -37.63 -21.38
CA ILE A 5 -6.38 -36.95 -20.35
C ILE A 5 -6.42 -35.43 -20.54
N SER A 6 -6.57 -34.97 -21.78
CA SER A 6 -6.82 -33.57 -22.16
C SER A 6 -8.09 -32.96 -21.55
N GLU A 7 -9.19 -33.69 -21.46
CA GLU A 7 -10.47 -33.21 -20.91
C GLU A 7 -10.38 -33.13 -19.39
N LYS A 8 -9.78 -34.13 -18.73
CA LYS A 8 -9.52 -34.09 -17.27
C LYS A 8 -8.55 -32.99 -16.86
N VAL A 9 -7.53 -32.73 -17.67
CA VAL A 9 -6.60 -31.61 -17.43
C VAL A 9 -7.28 -30.27 -17.68
N GLY A 10 -8.14 -30.17 -18.70
CA GLY A 10 -8.96 -28.99 -18.97
C GLY A 10 -9.94 -28.68 -17.84
N ASP A 11 -10.69 -29.67 -17.37
CA ASP A 11 -11.64 -29.51 -16.26
C ASP A 11 -10.96 -29.18 -14.93
N VAL A 12 -9.77 -29.75 -14.67
CA VAL A 12 -8.94 -29.40 -13.52
C VAL A 12 -8.37 -28.00 -13.66
N TRP A 13 -8.00 -27.57 -14.87
CA TRP A 13 -7.53 -26.20 -15.18
C TRP A 13 -8.63 -25.16 -15.05
N GLU A 14 -9.82 -25.42 -15.58
CA GLU A 14 -10.98 -24.52 -15.44
C GLU A 14 -11.49 -24.51 -13.99
N SER A 15 -11.43 -25.63 -13.27
CA SER A 15 -11.66 -25.71 -11.82
C SER A 15 -10.62 -24.92 -11.03
N TYR A 16 -9.35 -24.92 -11.46
CA TYR A 16 -8.28 -24.11 -10.86
C TYR A 16 -8.51 -22.62 -11.13
N MET A 17 -8.77 -22.23 -12.38
CA MET A 17 -9.06 -20.86 -12.78
C MET A 17 -10.33 -20.31 -12.11
N ASN A 18 -11.36 -21.14 -11.93
CA ASN A 18 -12.58 -20.77 -11.20
C ASN A 18 -12.38 -20.75 -9.67
N ARG A 19 -11.38 -21.44 -9.11
CA ARG A 19 -11.00 -21.32 -7.69
C ARG A 19 -10.16 -20.07 -7.39
N PHE A 20 -9.41 -19.58 -8.36
CA PHE A 20 -8.62 -18.34 -8.29
C PHE A 20 -9.32 -17.19 -9.03
N GLY A 21 -10.62 -17.02 -8.78
CA GLY A 21 -11.49 -16.05 -9.45
C GLY A 21 -10.82 -14.70 -9.69
N GLN A 22 -10.99 -14.15 -10.90
CA GLN A 22 -10.56 -12.81 -11.33
C GLN A 22 -9.31 -12.29 -10.59
N GLY A 23 -8.12 -12.77 -10.96
CA GLY A 23 -6.87 -12.51 -10.23
C GLY A 23 -6.50 -11.03 -10.04
N MET A 24 -6.97 -10.14 -10.92
CA MET A 24 -6.92 -8.69 -10.71
C MET A 24 -8.02 -8.01 -11.53
N HIS A 25 -8.74 -7.10 -10.87
CA HIS A 25 -9.81 -6.31 -11.47
C HIS A 25 -9.32 -4.89 -11.76
N LEU A 26 -9.48 -4.44 -13.01
CA LEU A 26 -9.04 -3.12 -13.45
C LEU A 26 -10.22 -2.32 -13.99
N GLN A 27 -10.34 -1.08 -13.54
CA GLN A 27 -11.29 -0.10 -14.05
C GLN A 27 -10.53 1.04 -14.71
N LEU A 28 -10.70 1.20 -16.01
CA LEU A 28 -10.17 2.33 -16.77
C LEU A 28 -11.20 3.46 -16.73
N ILE A 29 -10.77 4.64 -16.29
CA ILE A 29 -11.64 5.81 -16.15
C ILE A 29 -11.15 6.92 -17.10
N SER A 30 -12.10 7.51 -17.83
CA SER A 30 -11.86 8.59 -18.79
C SER A 30 -11.63 9.94 -18.09
N GLU A 31 -10.73 10.74 -18.65
CA GLU A 31 -10.50 12.14 -18.25
C GLU A 31 -11.67 13.06 -18.65
N GLU A 32 -12.42 12.67 -19.68
CA GLU A 32 -13.62 13.37 -20.15
C GLU A 32 -14.88 12.90 -19.42
N ILE A 33 -15.74 13.85 -19.09
CA ILE A 33 -17.06 13.59 -18.51
C ILE A 33 -17.98 12.98 -19.57
N ASP A 34 -18.72 11.93 -19.20
CA ASP A 34 -19.88 11.51 -19.95
C ASP A 34 -21.03 12.54 -19.78
N PRO A 35 -21.52 13.16 -20.86
CA PRO A 35 -22.58 14.17 -20.78
C PRO A 35 -23.90 13.62 -20.19
N VAL A 36 -24.07 12.30 -20.12
CA VAL A 36 -25.26 11.66 -19.55
C VAL A 36 -25.13 11.41 -18.05
N THR A 37 -23.97 10.95 -17.57
CA THR A 37 -23.78 10.59 -16.15
C THR A 37 -23.17 11.72 -15.32
N GLY A 38 -22.53 12.71 -15.95
CA GLY A 38 -21.82 13.77 -15.24
C GLY A 38 -20.51 13.32 -14.58
N SER A 39 -20.04 12.09 -14.87
CA SER A 39 -18.79 11.49 -14.36
C SER A 39 -17.91 10.97 -15.50
N GLY A 40 -16.63 10.67 -15.22
CA GLY A 40 -15.75 10.05 -16.21
C GLY A 40 -16.30 8.71 -16.71
N LYS A 41 -16.26 8.45 -18.03
CA LYS A 41 -16.64 7.15 -18.60
C LYS A 41 -15.78 6.04 -18.01
N MET A 42 -16.41 4.99 -17.49
CA MET A 42 -15.75 3.85 -16.86
C MET A 42 -15.84 2.62 -17.76
N PHE A 43 -14.70 1.99 -18.01
CA PHE A 43 -14.60 0.70 -18.68
C PHE A 43 -13.95 -0.32 -17.74
N GLU A 44 -14.55 -1.49 -17.61
CA GLU A 44 -14.13 -2.51 -16.66
C GLU A 44 -13.52 -3.71 -17.39
N THR A 45 -12.38 -4.22 -16.90
CA THR A 45 -11.75 -5.41 -17.45
C THR A 45 -11.12 -6.25 -16.33
N SER A 46 -11.15 -7.57 -16.51
CA SER A 46 -10.45 -8.53 -15.65
C SER A 46 -9.22 -9.06 -16.37
N VAL A 47 -8.08 -9.13 -15.68
CA VAL A 47 -6.87 -9.74 -16.25
C VAL A 47 -6.84 -11.23 -15.89
N HIS A 48 -7.07 -12.08 -16.88
CA HIS A 48 -7.21 -13.53 -16.70
C HIS A 48 -5.89 -14.33 -16.80
N SER A 49 -4.77 -13.68 -17.13
CA SER A 49 -3.49 -14.36 -17.43
C SER A 49 -2.38 -14.01 -16.44
N TRP A 50 -2.66 -14.14 -15.14
CA TRP A 50 -1.64 -14.00 -14.11
C TRP A 50 -1.17 -15.38 -13.63
N SER A 51 0.04 -15.75 -14.02
CA SER A 51 0.80 -16.83 -13.38
C SER A 51 2.30 -16.64 -13.58
N GLU A 52 3.04 -16.39 -12.50
CA GLU A 52 4.30 -17.07 -12.28
C GLU A 52 4.13 -17.90 -10.99
N PRO A 53 4.32 -19.22 -11.03
CA PRO A 53 4.40 -20.00 -9.80
C PRO A 53 5.70 -19.60 -9.10
N SER A 54 5.61 -19.06 -7.89
CA SER A 54 6.76 -19.13 -7.00
C SER A 54 7.04 -20.61 -6.72
N GLU A 55 8.30 -21.04 -6.78
CA GLU A 55 8.72 -22.41 -6.44
C GLU A 55 8.55 -22.74 -4.94
N HIS A 56 7.82 -21.91 -4.20
CA HIS A 56 7.59 -22.03 -2.78
C HIS A 56 6.09 -22.29 -2.53
N PRO A 57 5.71 -23.54 -2.20
CA PRO A 57 4.31 -23.94 -1.98
C PRO A 57 3.62 -23.28 -0.77
N TYR A 58 4.22 -22.23 -0.20
CA TYR A 58 3.71 -21.46 0.94
C TYR A 58 3.56 -19.95 0.66
N ALA A 59 3.93 -19.46 -0.53
CA ALA A 59 3.81 -18.04 -0.85
C ALA A 59 2.50 -17.78 -1.62
N VAL A 60 1.38 -17.76 -0.87
CA VAL A 60 0.25 -16.92 -1.27
C VAL A 60 0.59 -15.53 -0.75
N GLU A 61 1.34 -14.75 -1.54
CA GLU A 61 1.64 -13.38 -1.16
C GLU A 61 0.33 -12.59 -1.15
N HIS A 62 -0.04 -12.08 0.03
CA HIS A 62 -1.24 -11.28 0.26
C HIS A 62 -1.17 -9.88 -0.36
N GLU A 63 -0.02 -9.57 -0.96
CA GLU A 63 0.30 -8.29 -1.57
C GLU A 63 1.13 -8.48 -2.84
N LEU A 64 1.00 -7.56 -3.79
CA LEU A 64 1.70 -7.53 -5.07
C LEU A 64 2.35 -6.16 -5.24
N HIS A 65 3.64 -6.11 -5.61
CA HIS A 65 4.26 -4.85 -6.00
C HIS A 65 3.96 -4.54 -7.48
N LEU A 66 3.04 -3.61 -7.72
CA LEU A 66 2.68 -3.16 -9.07
C LEU A 66 3.62 -2.04 -9.51
N VAL A 67 4.38 -2.29 -10.57
CA VAL A 67 5.35 -1.31 -11.10
C VAL A 67 4.68 -0.37 -12.10
N ASP A 68 3.93 -0.89 -13.06
CA ASP A 68 3.44 -0.15 -14.21
C ASP A 68 2.27 -0.87 -14.90
N ILE A 69 1.35 -0.11 -15.49
CA ILE A 69 0.31 -0.65 -16.39
C ILE A 69 0.46 0.03 -17.75
N VAL A 70 0.55 -0.80 -18.80
CA VAL A 70 0.83 -0.34 -20.16
C VAL A 70 -0.24 -0.87 -21.11
N PHE A 71 -0.90 0.04 -21.83
CA PHE A 71 -1.90 -0.31 -22.85
C PHE A 71 -1.33 -0.15 -24.26
N HIS A 72 -1.50 -1.19 -25.08
CA HIS A 72 -1.14 -1.22 -26.50
C HIS A 72 -2.39 -1.11 -27.38
N GLY A 73 -2.25 -0.58 -28.60
CA GLY A 73 -3.32 -0.64 -29.62
C GLY A 73 -4.06 0.68 -29.92
N PHE A 74 -3.64 1.81 -29.35
CA PHE A 74 -4.08 3.13 -29.80
C PHE A 74 -3.22 3.59 -30.98
N LYS A 75 -3.83 4.28 -31.95
CA LYS A 75 -3.29 4.47 -33.30
C LYS A 75 -1.88 5.08 -33.38
N ASP A 76 -1.39 5.79 -32.36
CA ASP A 76 0.00 6.29 -32.29
C ASP A 76 0.54 6.53 -30.87
N ASP A 77 -0.13 6.07 -29.80
CA ASP A 77 0.31 6.38 -28.42
C ASP A 77 0.28 5.17 -27.48
N LEU A 78 1.42 4.95 -26.81
CA LEU A 78 1.55 4.07 -25.66
C LEU A 78 0.94 4.77 -24.44
N ILE A 79 -0.12 4.22 -23.85
CA ILE A 79 -0.67 4.77 -22.61
C ILE A 79 -0.04 4.04 -21.43
N ARG A 80 0.68 4.79 -20.60
CA ARG A 80 1.45 4.29 -19.46
C ARG A 80 0.94 4.86 -18.14
N PHE A 81 0.79 3.98 -17.15
CA PHE A 81 0.34 4.28 -15.79
C PHE A 81 1.40 3.80 -14.80
N PRO A 82 2.41 4.64 -14.49
CA PRO A 82 3.42 4.29 -13.52
C PRO A 82 2.78 4.18 -12.13
N ALA A 83 3.03 3.06 -11.44
CA ALA A 83 2.39 2.75 -10.16
C ALA A 83 3.42 2.75 -9.01
N ASN A 84 4.44 1.88 -9.10
CA ASN A 84 5.46 1.65 -8.05
C ASN A 84 4.86 1.59 -6.63
N THR A 85 3.94 0.65 -6.42
CA THR A 85 3.10 0.65 -5.23
C THR A 85 2.63 -0.77 -4.88
N TRP A 86 2.45 -1.04 -3.59
CA TRP A 86 2.03 -2.36 -3.10
C TRP A 86 0.50 -2.49 -3.07
N ILE A 87 -0.06 -3.41 -3.86
CA ILE A 87 -1.49 -3.73 -3.92
C ILE A 87 -1.79 -4.89 -2.99
N HIS A 88 -2.79 -4.75 -2.12
CA HIS A 88 -3.20 -5.81 -1.19
C HIS A 88 -4.41 -6.57 -1.74
N SER A 89 -4.60 -7.79 -1.25
CA SER A 89 -5.84 -8.53 -1.51
C SER A 89 -7.06 -7.73 -1.05
N GLN A 90 -8.16 -7.82 -1.81
CA GLN A 90 -9.43 -7.16 -1.45
C GLN A 90 -9.97 -7.61 -0.07
N LYS A 91 -9.54 -8.79 0.41
CA LYS A 91 -9.87 -9.28 1.76
C LYS A 91 -9.20 -8.45 2.86
N ASP A 92 -7.99 -7.98 2.60
CA ASP A 92 -7.16 -7.25 3.56
C ASP A 92 -7.38 -5.73 3.45
N ASN A 93 -7.58 -5.24 2.23
CA ASN A 93 -7.98 -3.86 1.97
C ASN A 93 -9.16 -3.81 0.98
N PRO A 94 -10.39 -3.43 1.42
CA PRO A 94 -11.55 -3.39 0.54
C PRO A 94 -11.52 -2.19 -0.43
N GLU A 95 -10.67 -1.18 -0.18
CA GLU A 95 -10.56 0.00 -1.03
C GLU A 95 -9.71 -0.29 -2.28
N SER A 96 -10.24 0.07 -3.44
CA SER A 96 -9.52 -0.04 -4.72
C SER A 96 -8.38 0.98 -4.79
N ARG A 97 -7.29 0.62 -5.49
CA ARG A 97 -6.19 1.56 -5.73
C ARG A 97 -6.42 2.39 -6.98
N ILE A 98 -6.32 3.71 -6.84
CA ILE A 98 -6.35 4.65 -7.96
C ILE A 98 -4.92 4.83 -8.48
N ILE A 99 -4.74 4.72 -9.80
CA ILE A 99 -3.45 4.93 -10.47
C ILE A 99 -3.68 5.88 -11.64
N PHE A 100 -2.98 7.01 -11.63
CA PHE A 100 -3.09 8.02 -12.68
C PHE A 100 -2.11 7.77 -13.82
N LYS A 101 -2.48 8.21 -15.02
CA LYS A 101 -1.56 8.28 -16.16
C LYS A 101 -0.39 9.21 -15.81
N ASN A 102 0.78 9.02 -16.43
CA ASN A 102 1.94 9.90 -16.26
C ASN A 102 1.77 11.28 -16.94
N GLN A 103 0.71 12.01 -16.57
CA GLN A 103 0.42 13.36 -17.04
C GLN A 103 0.25 14.27 -15.83
N ALA A 104 1.05 15.34 -15.76
CA ALA A 104 1.01 16.27 -14.65
C ALA A 104 -0.05 17.36 -14.88
N TYR A 105 -0.87 17.60 -13.87
CA TYR A 105 -1.90 18.65 -13.86
C TYR A 105 -1.84 19.46 -12.57
N LEU A 106 -1.97 20.79 -12.66
CA LEU A 106 -2.30 21.59 -11.48
C LEU A 106 -3.73 21.26 -10.99
N PRO A 107 -4.06 21.53 -9.71
CA PRO A 107 -5.43 21.31 -9.22
C PRO A 107 -6.52 22.02 -10.03
N SER A 108 -6.22 23.19 -10.60
CA SER A 108 -7.12 23.95 -11.47
C SER A 108 -7.23 23.39 -12.89
N GLU A 109 -6.24 22.61 -13.33
CA GLU A 109 -6.13 22.05 -14.68
C GLU A 109 -6.52 20.58 -14.73
N THR A 110 -6.88 19.99 -13.58
CA THR A 110 -7.25 18.57 -13.50
C THR A 110 -8.49 18.33 -14.36
N PRO A 111 -8.45 17.40 -15.32
CA PRO A 111 -9.59 17.07 -16.15
C PRO A 111 -10.80 16.73 -15.29
N LEU A 112 -11.96 17.24 -15.70
CA LEU A 112 -13.15 17.18 -14.87
C LEU A 112 -13.61 15.73 -14.58
N GLY A 113 -13.37 14.79 -15.50
CA GLY A 113 -13.74 13.38 -15.33
C GLY A 113 -12.97 12.65 -14.22
N ILE A 114 -11.81 13.18 -13.79
CA ILE A 114 -10.96 12.57 -12.75
C ILE A 114 -10.76 13.46 -11.52
N LYS A 115 -11.44 14.61 -11.46
CA LYS A 115 -11.26 15.58 -10.36
C LYS A 115 -11.67 14.98 -9.01
N ASP A 116 -12.74 14.21 -8.99
CA ASP A 116 -13.22 13.56 -7.76
C ASP A 116 -12.28 12.43 -7.33
N LEU A 117 -11.77 11.63 -8.26
CA LEU A 117 -10.77 10.60 -7.99
C LEU A 117 -9.47 11.18 -7.41
N ARG A 118 -9.04 12.35 -7.90
CA ARG A 118 -7.88 13.06 -7.33
C ARG A 118 -8.13 13.47 -5.88
N CYS A 119 -9.35 13.91 -5.57
CA CYS A 119 -9.73 14.26 -4.19
C CYS A 119 -9.82 13.01 -3.31
N GLU A 120 -10.40 11.93 -3.81
CA GLU A 120 -10.53 10.65 -3.12
C GLU A 120 -9.16 10.04 -2.78
N ASP A 121 -8.26 9.95 -3.76
CA ASP A 121 -6.89 9.45 -3.54
C ASP A 121 -6.15 10.32 -2.50
N LEU A 122 -6.30 11.65 -2.56
CA LEU A 122 -5.74 12.56 -1.56
C LEU A 122 -6.28 12.32 -0.15
N LEU A 123 -7.58 12.02 -0.03
CA LEU A 123 -8.23 11.72 1.25
C LEU A 123 -7.80 10.37 1.80
N SER A 124 -7.55 9.38 0.94
CA SER A 124 -7.04 8.06 1.33
C SER A 124 -5.70 8.17 2.09
N PHE A 125 -4.87 9.16 1.74
CA PHE A 125 -3.60 9.43 2.43
C PHE A 125 -3.75 10.13 3.79
N ARG A 126 -4.88 10.78 4.09
CA ARG A 126 -5.04 11.72 5.23
C ARG A 126 -6.01 11.24 6.33
N GLY A 127 -6.38 9.96 6.33
CA GLY A 127 -7.40 9.40 7.23
C GLY A 127 -6.91 8.98 8.63
N SER A 128 -7.85 8.71 9.54
CA SER A 128 -7.62 8.12 10.86
C SER A 128 -7.87 6.60 10.90
N GLY A 129 -7.82 5.95 9.73
CA GLY A 129 -8.14 4.54 9.55
C GLY A 129 -7.00 3.59 9.95
N LYS A 130 -7.23 2.28 9.79
CA LYS A 130 -6.23 1.22 9.97
C LYS A 130 -5.41 0.95 8.70
N HIS A 131 -5.45 1.84 7.72
CA HIS A 131 -4.97 1.55 6.38
C HIS A 131 -3.49 1.89 6.20
N GLU A 132 -2.87 1.20 5.25
CA GLU A 132 -1.42 1.05 5.12
C GLU A 132 -0.69 2.28 4.57
N ARG A 133 -1.40 3.30 4.07
CA ARG A 133 -0.82 4.47 3.38
C ARG A 133 -1.19 5.80 4.03
N ILE A 134 -1.32 5.83 5.36
CA ILE A 134 -1.71 7.05 6.07
C ILE A 134 -0.49 7.91 6.36
N TYR A 135 -0.48 9.12 5.81
CA TYR A 135 0.49 10.16 6.07
C TYR A 135 -0.11 11.19 7.00
N ASP A 136 0.21 11.06 8.28
CA ASP A 136 -0.21 12.00 9.32
C ASP A 136 0.98 12.34 10.22
N TYR A 137 0.83 13.39 11.02
CA TYR A 137 1.90 13.97 11.81
C TYR A 137 1.72 13.71 13.30
N ASP A 138 2.83 13.46 13.99
CA ASP A 138 2.87 13.41 15.44
C ASP A 138 4.15 14.08 15.98
N VAL A 139 4.16 14.32 17.28
CA VAL A 139 5.33 14.81 18.03
C VAL A 139 6.24 13.65 18.41
N TYR A 140 7.47 13.93 18.83
CA TYR A 140 8.38 12.93 19.36
C TYR A 140 8.05 12.66 20.84
N ASN A 141 6.99 11.89 21.05
CA ASN A 141 6.52 11.37 22.35
C ASN A 141 6.71 9.84 22.48
N ASP A 142 7.50 9.23 21.60
CA ASP A 142 7.72 7.78 21.50
C ASP A 142 9.19 7.37 21.76
N LEU A 143 10.05 8.34 22.11
CA LEU A 143 11.46 8.12 22.38
C LEU A 143 11.73 7.51 23.77
N GLY A 144 10.85 7.76 24.74
CA GLY A 144 10.95 7.24 26.10
C GLY A 144 10.18 5.95 26.32
N ASN A 145 10.33 5.35 27.49
CA ASN A 145 9.48 4.26 27.97
C ASN A 145 9.21 4.40 29.48
N PRO A 146 8.30 5.31 29.89
CA PRO A 146 7.97 5.55 31.30
C PRO A 146 7.55 4.29 32.05
N ASP A 147 6.88 3.35 31.37
CA ASP A 147 6.40 2.11 31.97
C ASP A 147 7.56 1.25 32.51
N LYS A 148 8.75 1.30 31.89
CA LYS A 148 9.96 0.57 32.34
C LYS A 148 10.68 1.19 33.54
N GLY A 149 10.41 2.46 33.89
CA GLY A 149 11.06 3.13 35.03
C GLY A 149 11.46 4.57 34.74
N GLU A 150 11.87 5.31 35.77
CA GLU A 150 12.20 6.74 35.67
C GLU A 150 13.40 7.01 34.74
N ASP A 151 14.40 6.12 34.71
CA ASP A 151 15.59 6.22 33.84
C ASP A 151 15.25 6.19 32.34
N PHE A 152 14.09 5.64 31.99
CA PHE A 152 13.60 5.50 30.62
C PHE A 152 12.67 6.64 30.20
N VAL A 153 12.33 7.57 31.11
CA VAL A 153 11.52 8.74 30.77
C VAL A 153 12.33 9.68 29.87
N ARG A 154 11.68 10.21 28.84
CA ARG A 154 12.27 11.21 27.94
C ARG A 154 11.33 12.40 27.87
N LYS A 155 11.89 13.54 27.48
CA LYS A 155 11.15 14.78 27.26
C LYS A 155 10.40 14.71 25.93
N LEU A 156 9.14 15.13 25.90
CA LEU A 156 8.39 15.33 24.66
C LEU A 156 9.07 16.43 23.83
N LEU A 157 9.28 16.18 22.54
CA LEU A 157 9.81 17.16 21.58
C LEU A 157 8.74 17.45 20.52
N GLY A 158 8.37 18.72 20.38
CA GLY A 158 7.24 19.19 19.60
C GLY A 158 6.41 20.22 20.37
N GLY A 159 5.55 20.95 19.65
CA GLY A 159 4.73 22.03 20.21
C GLY A 159 5.52 23.32 20.48
N GLU A 160 4.90 24.25 21.21
CA GLU A 160 5.45 25.60 21.43
C GLU A 160 6.63 25.62 22.39
N LYS A 161 6.56 24.84 23.48
CA LYS A 161 7.58 24.86 24.55
C LYS A 161 8.91 24.25 24.12
N ARG A 162 8.87 23.28 23.20
CA ARG A 162 10.05 22.59 22.66
C ARG A 162 9.85 22.36 21.17
N PRO A 163 10.01 23.40 20.35
CA PRO A 163 9.78 23.29 18.92
C PRO A 163 10.72 22.23 18.34
N TYR A 164 10.13 21.32 17.58
CA TYR A 164 10.84 20.25 16.91
C TYR A 164 10.03 19.84 15.66
N PRO A 165 10.68 19.40 14.58
CA PRO A 165 9.99 18.81 13.43
C PRO A 165 8.98 17.74 13.87
N ARG A 166 7.88 17.61 13.13
CA ARG A 166 6.95 16.50 13.31
C ARG A 166 7.53 15.25 12.66
N ARG A 167 7.10 14.10 13.16
CA ARG A 167 7.37 12.78 12.57
C ARG A 167 6.10 12.21 11.95
N CYS A 168 6.23 11.10 11.24
CA CYS A 168 5.10 10.28 10.84
C CYS A 168 4.38 9.74 12.09
N ARG A 169 3.05 9.91 12.11
CA ARG A 169 2.18 9.33 13.11
C ARG A 169 2.16 7.81 12.96
N THR A 170 2.20 7.11 14.08
CA THR A 170 2.22 5.64 14.13
C THR A 170 0.99 5.04 14.79
N GLY A 171 0.24 5.84 15.55
CA GLY A 171 -1.07 5.45 16.09
C GLY A 171 -1.04 4.35 17.16
N ARG A 172 0.12 4.04 17.75
CA ARG A 172 0.19 3.07 18.86
C ARG A 172 -0.50 3.66 20.10
N PRO A 173 -1.00 2.81 21.00
CA PRO A 173 -1.65 3.28 22.21
C PRO A 173 -0.68 4.07 23.10
N PRO A 174 -1.21 4.94 23.98
CA PRO A 174 -0.42 5.64 24.98
C PRO A 174 0.16 4.69 26.04
N THR A 175 1.22 5.13 26.71
CA THR A 175 1.83 4.39 27.83
C THR A 175 0.89 4.35 29.03
N ARG A 176 1.09 3.37 29.93
CA ARG A 176 0.21 3.23 31.11
C ARG A 176 0.45 4.33 32.15
N LYS A 177 1.70 4.77 32.31
CA LYS A 177 2.07 5.80 33.29
C LYS A 177 1.87 7.22 32.80
N ASP A 178 1.97 7.48 31.50
CA ASP A 178 1.80 8.82 30.94
C ASP A 178 1.01 8.79 29.62
N PRO A 179 -0.23 9.34 29.61
CA PRO A 179 -1.08 9.33 28.41
C PRO A 179 -0.56 10.23 27.28
N PHE A 180 0.40 11.13 27.56
CA PHE A 180 1.02 11.97 26.53
C PHE A 180 2.13 11.27 25.75
N PHE A 181 2.60 10.11 26.23
CA PHE A 181 3.64 9.32 25.57
C PHE A 181 3.04 8.12 24.86
N GLU A 182 3.55 7.85 23.66
CA GLU A 182 3.19 6.68 22.88
C GLU A 182 4.01 5.47 23.34
N THR A 183 3.38 4.29 23.33
CA THR A 183 4.06 3.03 23.66
C THR A 183 5.25 2.77 22.74
N ARG A 184 6.34 2.27 23.32
CA ARG A 184 7.57 1.95 22.59
C ARG A 184 7.44 0.59 21.89
N ILE A 185 7.99 0.51 20.69
CA ILE A 185 8.16 -0.75 19.99
C ILE A 185 9.44 -1.43 20.47
N GLU A 186 9.31 -2.69 20.89
CA GLU A 186 10.44 -3.54 21.23
C GLU A 186 10.75 -4.49 20.05
N PRO A 187 12.04 -4.79 19.77
CA PRO A 187 12.40 -5.79 18.77
C PRO A 187 11.71 -7.14 19.04
N PRO A 188 11.27 -7.87 18.01
CA PRO A 188 11.55 -7.70 16.58
C PRO A 188 10.57 -6.80 15.81
N ASN A 189 9.60 -6.19 16.50
CA ASN A 189 8.55 -5.40 15.85
C ASN A 189 9.13 -4.13 15.20
N GLN A 190 8.53 -3.71 14.08
CA GLN A 190 8.99 -2.57 13.29
C GLN A 190 8.10 -1.35 13.50
N PHE A 191 8.69 -0.16 13.37
CA PHE A 191 7.92 1.09 13.34
C PHE A 191 7.06 1.12 12.09
N TYR A 192 5.77 1.42 12.28
CA TYR A 192 4.89 1.68 11.15
C TYR A 192 5.42 2.85 10.34
N VAL A 193 5.49 2.63 9.03
CA VAL A 193 5.59 3.64 7.99
C VAL A 193 4.57 3.26 6.92
N PRO A 194 4.09 4.23 6.12
CA PRO A 194 3.28 3.92 4.95
C PRO A 194 3.91 2.78 4.12
N ARG A 195 3.12 1.82 3.63
CA ARG A 195 3.61 0.56 3.05
C ARG A 195 4.62 0.78 1.91
N ASP A 196 4.35 1.74 1.04
CA ASP A 196 5.20 2.09 -0.09
C ASP A 196 6.56 2.71 0.34
N GLU A 197 6.66 3.21 1.58
CA GLU A 197 7.89 3.76 2.18
C GLU A 197 8.67 2.70 2.98
N ASN A 198 8.10 1.51 3.17
CA ASN A 198 8.77 0.44 3.89
C ASN A 198 9.83 -0.22 3.01
N PHE A 199 10.88 -0.77 3.63
CA PHE A 199 11.88 -1.52 2.90
C PHE A 199 11.29 -2.81 2.32
N GLU A 200 11.73 -3.15 1.10
CA GLU A 200 11.60 -4.50 0.57
C GLU A 200 12.24 -5.51 1.54
N GLU A 201 11.70 -6.73 1.61
CA GLU A 201 12.12 -7.74 2.59
C GLU A 201 13.62 -8.00 2.62
N VAL A 202 14.26 -8.05 1.45
CA VAL A 202 15.69 -8.31 1.30
C VAL A 202 16.49 -7.21 1.99
N LYS A 203 16.15 -5.94 1.74
CA LYS A 203 16.80 -4.79 2.38
C LYS A 203 16.53 -4.76 3.88
N GLN A 204 15.32 -5.11 4.30
CA GLN A 204 14.95 -5.17 5.72
C GLN A 204 15.75 -6.24 6.49
N LYS A 205 15.96 -7.41 5.88
CA LYS A 205 16.81 -8.49 6.43
C LYS A 205 18.27 -8.05 6.52
N SER A 206 18.81 -7.41 5.49
CA SER A 206 20.19 -6.87 5.49
C SER A 206 20.39 -5.74 6.51
N PHE A 207 19.41 -4.85 6.68
CA PHE A 207 19.48 -3.78 7.68
C PHE A 207 19.45 -4.36 9.10
N SER A 208 18.56 -5.32 9.35
CA SER A 208 18.43 -5.97 10.66
C SER A 208 19.69 -6.76 11.05
N SER A 209 20.29 -7.49 10.12
CA SER A 209 21.54 -8.22 10.36
C SER A 209 22.71 -7.26 10.62
N SER A 210 22.78 -6.15 9.90
CA SER A 210 23.80 -5.11 10.11
C SER A 210 23.67 -4.46 11.48
N ARG A 211 22.44 -4.17 11.93
CA ARG A 211 22.17 -3.64 13.28
C ARG A 211 22.60 -4.62 14.38
N LEU A 212 22.29 -5.90 14.23
CA LEU A 212 22.69 -6.93 15.18
C LEU A 212 24.22 -7.07 15.23
N LYS A 213 24.88 -7.05 14.07
CA LYS A 213 26.34 -7.06 13.98
C LYS A 213 26.96 -5.87 14.70
N GLY A 214 26.38 -4.68 14.58
CA GLY A 214 26.82 -3.48 15.30
C GLY A 214 26.73 -3.62 16.82
N LEU A 215 25.61 -4.17 17.33
CA LEU A 215 25.42 -4.43 18.77
C LEU A 215 26.40 -5.47 19.34
N LEU A 216 26.76 -6.49 18.55
CA LEU A 216 27.71 -7.52 18.98
C LEU A 216 29.17 -7.08 18.87
N HIS A 217 29.44 -6.00 18.13
CA HIS A 217 30.78 -5.45 17.94
C HIS A 217 31.06 -4.23 18.86
N SER A 218 30.11 -3.88 19.73
CA SER A 218 30.24 -2.82 20.75
C SER A 218 30.47 -3.38 22.14
#